data_AF-A0A914CI43-F1
#
_entry.id   AF-A0A914CI43-F1
#
_cell.length_a   1.000
_cell.length_b   1.000
_cell.length_c   1.000
_cell.angle_alpha   90.00
_cell.angle_beta   90.00
_cell.angle_gamma   90.00
#
_symmetry.space_group_name_H-M   'P 1'
#
loop_
_entity.id
_entity.type
_entity.pdbx_description
1 polymer ?
#
loop_
_entity_poly.entity_id
_entity_poly.type
_entity_poly.pdbx_seq_one_letter_code
_entity_poly.pdbx_strand_id
1 'polypeptide(L)'
;MGRDLGREVYFNGKNNNIKKTLDDKYDGSVKSLVNITRPYLRIGGNFLQVYKNFHHYRDEIRQLYTCRASLMEKVHLYAKKLIKRDFVEFYLQETTKKFLLPALNFSLNHLKKTQFMNISLLFIGDDANFVKNLTLHHLRISNSYIAEGLSPGGDMCLAINFCNSFLLSSSGSTFGWWMAYLLSDKAPVFFNSKITKSGKKYGKSRWEEDIYLKEWIAINVNNGQAYQEIKSWQNNQSIIL
;
A
#
# COMPACT_ATOMS: atom_id res chain seq x y z
N MET A 1 12.38 -16.08 -7.52
CA MET A 1 12.74 -15.68 -6.13
C MET A 1 11.72 -14.66 -5.64
N GLY A 2 10.92 -15.01 -4.63
CA GLY A 2 9.86 -14.14 -4.10
C GLY A 2 10.43 -12.95 -3.36
N ARG A 3 10.06 -11.73 -3.78
CA ARG A 3 10.47 -10.46 -3.18
C ARG A 3 9.61 -10.17 -1.96
N ASP A 4 10.05 -10.66 -0.81
CA ASP A 4 9.34 -10.60 0.47
C ASP A 4 9.91 -9.46 1.33
N LEU A 5 9.51 -8.21 1.04
CA LEU A 5 9.93 -7.00 1.76
C LEU A 5 9.19 -6.79 3.11
N GLY A 6 8.60 -7.86 3.67
CA GLY A 6 7.72 -7.79 4.84
C GLY A 6 8.30 -8.27 6.16
N ARG A 7 9.60 -8.61 6.23
CA ARG A 7 10.13 -9.39 7.35
C ARG A 7 10.65 -8.59 8.54
N GLU A 8 10.92 -7.30 8.35
CA GLU A 8 11.69 -6.52 9.32
C GLU A 8 11.20 -5.08 9.40
N VAL A 9 10.89 -4.63 10.62
CA VAL A 9 10.66 -3.21 10.94
C VAL A 9 11.61 -2.82 12.06
N TYR A 10 12.17 -1.62 11.95
CA TYR A 10 13.13 -1.05 12.89
C TYR A 10 12.43 0.03 13.73
N PHE A 11 12.37 -0.16 15.05
CA PHE A 11 11.84 0.84 15.99
C PHE A 11 12.96 1.46 16.80
N ASN A 12 12.89 2.75 17.13
CA ASN A 12 13.86 3.38 18.03
C ASN A 12 13.68 2.87 19.47
N GLY A 13 14.69 2.15 19.97
CA GLY A 13 14.68 1.51 21.29
C GLY A 13 14.76 2.47 22.49
N LYS A 14 14.97 3.77 22.23
CA LYS A 14 14.97 4.82 23.26
C LYS A 14 13.58 5.40 23.55
N ASN A 15 12.55 5.02 22.80
CA ASN A 15 11.19 5.51 23.04
C ASN A 15 10.46 4.62 24.08
N ASN A 16 10.32 5.11 25.31
CA ASN A 16 9.75 4.36 26.45
C ASN A 16 8.28 3.94 26.21
N ASN A 17 7.55 4.64 25.34
CA ASN A 17 6.17 4.31 25.03
C ASN A 17 6.04 3.03 24.19
N ILE A 18 7.03 2.71 23.34
CA ILE A 18 7.03 1.49 22.52
C ILE A 18 7.25 0.24 23.39
N LYS A 19 8.07 0.34 24.44
CA LYS A 19 8.33 -0.77 25.37
C LYS A 19 7.05 -1.23 26.07
N LYS A 20 6.27 -0.28 26.59
CA LYS A 20 5.05 -0.57 27.35
C LYS A 20 3.94 -1.22 26.49
N THR A 21 3.75 -0.79 25.25
CA THR A 21 2.68 -1.33 24.37
C THR A 21 2.95 -2.77 23.90
N LEU A 22 4.21 -3.19 23.82
CA LEU A 22 4.57 -4.55 23.42
C LEU A 22 4.35 -5.56 24.57
N ASP A 23 4.70 -5.17 25.81
CA ASP A 23 4.58 -6.00 27.02
C ASP A 23 3.14 -6.48 27.28
N ASP A 24 2.14 -5.64 26.98
CA ASP A 24 0.75 -5.91 27.35
C ASP A 24 -0.01 -6.83 26.36
N LYS A 25 0.56 -7.17 25.19
CA LYS A 25 -0.19 -7.86 24.11
C LYS A 25 0.48 -9.08 23.47
N TYR A 26 1.79 -9.27 23.62
CA TYR A 26 2.53 -10.40 23.06
C TYR A 26 3.23 -11.19 24.17
N ASP A 27 2.48 -12.12 24.78
CA ASP A 27 3.00 -12.98 25.84
C ASP A 27 4.06 -13.96 25.29
N GLY A 28 5.27 -13.85 25.83
CA GLY A 28 6.39 -14.76 25.59
C GLY A 28 7.67 -14.12 25.04
N SER A 29 7.60 -13.19 24.10
CA SER A 29 8.79 -12.65 23.40
C SER A 29 9.33 -11.32 23.97
N VAL A 30 8.54 -10.61 24.78
CA VAL A 30 8.85 -9.22 25.19
C VAL A 30 9.73 -9.13 26.43
N LYS A 31 9.78 -10.16 27.29
CA LYS A 31 10.74 -10.21 28.42
C LYS A 31 12.21 -10.10 27.96
N SER A 32 12.50 -10.42 26.71
CA SER A 32 13.82 -10.25 26.08
C SER A 32 14.15 -8.82 25.65
N LEU A 33 13.16 -7.90 25.62
CA LEU A 33 13.29 -6.52 25.13
C LEU A 33 13.73 -5.52 26.21
N VAL A 34 13.64 -5.89 27.49
CA VAL A 34 13.97 -5.01 28.63
C VAL A 34 15.48 -4.66 28.68
N ASN A 35 16.35 -5.50 28.11
CA ASN A 35 17.81 -5.35 28.16
C ASN A 35 18.47 -4.88 26.84
N ILE A 36 17.71 -4.28 25.91
CA ILE A 36 18.27 -3.88 24.62
C ILE A 36 18.99 -2.54 24.73
N THR A 37 20.32 -2.58 24.60
CA THR A 37 21.24 -1.43 24.56
C THR A 37 21.38 -0.82 23.16
N ARG A 38 20.77 -1.43 22.14
CA ARG A 38 20.84 -0.96 20.75
C ARG A 38 19.87 0.20 20.51
N PRO A 39 20.26 1.19 19.67
CA PRO A 39 19.39 2.33 19.36
C PRO A 39 18.12 1.92 18.59
N TYR A 40 18.13 0.76 17.94
CA TYR A 40 16.98 0.24 17.21
C TYR A 40 16.68 -1.22 17.53
N LEU A 41 15.40 -1.54 17.68
CA LEU A 41 14.87 -2.89 17.79
C LEU A 41 14.49 -3.41 16.40
N ARG A 42 15.03 -4.57 16.01
CA ARG A 42 14.61 -5.31 14.81
C ARG A 42 13.52 -6.28 15.20
N ILE A 43 12.28 -6.01 14.78
CA ILE A 43 11.18 -6.96 14.93
C ILE A 43 11.12 -7.79 13.66
N GLY A 44 11.46 -9.08 13.82
CA GLY A 44 11.25 -10.09 12.78
C GLY A 44 9.81 -10.60 12.86
N GLY A 45 9.09 -10.58 11.74
CA GLY A 45 7.72 -11.09 11.70
C GLY A 45 7.27 -11.41 10.28
N ASN A 46 6.32 -12.33 10.16
CA ASN A 46 5.61 -12.52 8.91
C ASN A 46 4.46 -11.49 8.84
N PHE A 47 4.39 -10.69 7.77
CA PHE A 47 3.28 -9.75 7.52
C PHE A 47 3.13 -8.67 8.59
N LEU A 48 4.14 -7.81 8.73
CA LEU A 48 4.10 -6.61 9.58
C LEU A 48 3.14 -5.50 9.04
N GLN A 49 1.98 -5.91 8.53
CA GLN A 49 0.88 -5.05 8.08
C GLN A 49 -0.18 -4.95 9.18
N VAL A 50 0.19 -4.50 10.38
CA VAL A 50 -0.73 -4.48 11.52
C VAL A 50 -0.94 -3.03 11.94
N TYR A 51 -1.76 -2.28 11.19
CA TYR A 51 -1.94 -0.85 11.50
C TYR A 51 -2.53 -0.66 12.90
N LYS A 52 -3.44 -1.54 13.34
CA LYS A 52 -4.14 -1.42 14.64
C LYS A 52 -3.20 -1.24 15.84
N ASN A 53 -1.97 -1.78 15.75
CA ASN A 53 -0.98 -1.69 16.82
C ASN A 53 0.04 -0.55 16.63
N PHE A 54 0.14 0.02 15.42
CA PHE A 54 1.19 0.98 15.06
C PHE A 54 0.65 2.28 14.46
N HIS A 55 -0.66 2.46 14.39
CA HIS A 55 -1.27 3.62 13.76
C HIS A 55 -0.94 4.92 14.48
N HIS A 56 -0.82 4.88 15.80
CA HIS A 56 -0.39 6.04 16.59
C HIS A 56 1.09 6.41 16.41
N TYR A 57 1.88 5.56 15.74
CA TYR A 57 3.26 5.87 15.33
C TYR A 57 3.38 6.14 13.82
N ARG A 58 2.25 6.37 13.13
CA ARG A 58 2.25 6.46 11.67
C ARG A 58 3.13 7.59 11.15
N ASP A 59 3.14 8.74 11.83
CA ASP A 59 3.97 9.87 11.42
C ASP A 59 5.46 9.57 11.59
N GLU A 60 5.86 8.95 12.70
CA GLU A 60 7.23 8.50 12.93
C GLU A 60 7.65 7.43 11.92
N ILE A 61 6.75 6.49 11.62
CA ILE A 61 6.98 5.50 10.56
C ILE A 61 7.19 6.22 9.23
N ARG A 62 6.38 7.21 8.87
CA ARG A 62 6.58 7.96 7.61
C ARG A 62 7.90 8.70 7.58
N GLN A 63 8.36 9.23 8.71
CA GLN A 63 9.69 9.83 8.83
C GLN A 63 10.82 8.81 8.62
N LEU A 64 10.66 7.58 9.10
CA LEU A 64 11.62 6.48 8.88
C LEU A 64 11.68 6.04 7.41
N TYR A 65 10.56 6.12 6.69
CA TYR A 65 10.46 5.79 5.27
C TYR A 65 10.69 7.00 4.35
N THR A 66 11.40 8.03 4.84
CA THR A 66 11.81 9.17 4.01
C THR A 66 12.84 8.74 2.97
N CYS A 67 12.66 9.26 1.76
CA CYS A 67 13.53 8.96 0.64
C CYS A 67 14.82 9.77 0.76
N ARG A 68 15.96 9.08 0.76
CA ARG A 68 17.28 9.73 0.74
C ARG A 68 17.38 10.67 -0.45
N ALA A 69 18.03 11.83 -0.28
CA ALA A 69 18.14 12.86 -1.32
C ALA A 69 18.67 12.31 -2.66
N SER A 70 19.69 11.44 -2.62
CA SER A 70 20.25 10.81 -3.82
C SER A 70 19.30 9.84 -4.52
N LEU A 71 18.38 9.21 -3.78
CA LEU A 71 17.30 8.41 -4.37
C LEU A 71 16.20 9.30 -4.92
N MET A 72 15.84 10.37 -4.21
CA MET A 72 14.85 11.34 -4.67
C MET A 72 15.24 12.04 -5.96
N GLU A 73 16.51 12.37 -6.14
CA GLU A 73 17.01 12.92 -7.40
C GLU A 73 16.78 11.94 -8.56
N LYS A 74 17.10 10.65 -8.36
CA LYS A 74 16.84 9.60 -9.35
C LYS A 74 15.35 9.46 -9.64
N VAL A 75 14.50 9.48 -8.60
CA VAL A 75 13.04 9.41 -8.74
C VAL A 75 12.49 10.63 -9.47
N HIS A 76 12.98 11.84 -9.20
CA HIS A 76 12.58 13.06 -9.91
C HIS A 76 12.97 13.02 -11.39
N LEU A 77 14.20 12.60 -11.70
CA LEU A 77 14.65 12.40 -13.07
C LEU A 77 13.82 11.32 -13.77
N TYR A 78 13.49 10.25 -13.04
CA TYR A 78 12.64 9.17 -13.53
C TYR A 78 11.22 9.66 -13.82
N ALA A 79 10.56 10.36 -12.90
CA ALA A 79 9.24 10.94 -13.08
C ALA A 79 9.18 11.90 -14.28
N LYS A 80 10.20 12.75 -14.46
CA LYS A 80 10.33 13.60 -15.65
C LYS A 80 10.49 12.82 -16.95
N LYS A 81 11.20 11.69 -16.93
CA LYS A 81 11.39 10.81 -18.10
C LYS A 81 10.16 9.96 -18.40
N LEU A 82 9.45 9.51 -17.37
CA LEU A 82 8.18 8.77 -17.44
C LEU A 82 7.14 9.53 -18.26
N ILE A 83 7.04 10.84 -18.04
CA ILE A 83 6.18 11.76 -18.80
C ILE A 83 6.58 11.82 -20.29
N LYS A 84 7.77 11.33 -20.67
CA LYS A 84 8.36 11.47 -22.02
C LYS A 84 8.68 10.13 -22.72
N ARG A 85 8.32 8.97 -22.17
CA ARG A 85 8.78 7.66 -22.69
C ARG A 85 7.66 6.74 -23.19
N ASP A 86 8.01 5.97 -24.22
CA ASP A 86 7.35 4.74 -24.68
C ASP A 86 8.01 3.49 -24.04
N PHE A 87 7.22 2.41 -23.88
CA PHE A 87 7.31 1.38 -22.82
C PHE A 87 8.21 0.13 -23.12
N VAL A 88 8.79 -0.52 -22.07
CA VAL A 88 9.51 -1.84 -22.11
C VAL A 88 8.83 -2.83 -21.11
N GLU A 89 9.31 -4.06 -20.85
CA GLU A 89 8.47 -5.20 -20.39
C GLU A 89 9.14 -6.08 -19.30
N PHE A 90 8.42 -6.57 -18.27
CA PHE A 90 8.76 -7.70 -17.34
C PHE A 90 7.50 -8.25 -16.60
N TYR A 91 7.57 -9.38 -15.83
CA TYR A 91 6.44 -10.16 -15.20
C TYR A 91 6.45 -10.40 -13.64
N LEU A 92 5.29 -10.23 -12.93
CA LEU A 92 4.54 -11.22 -12.09
C LEU A 92 3.06 -10.80 -11.82
N GLN A 93 2.23 -11.80 -11.50
CA GLN A 93 0.77 -11.78 -11.60
C GLN A 93 0.10 -12.08 -10.25
N GLU A 94 -0.90 -11.29 -9.85
CA GLU A 94 -2.01 -11.73 -8.97
C GLU A 94 -3.32 -10.95 -9.19
N THR A 95 -3.26 -9.77 -9.81
CA THR A 95 -4.45 -9.01 -10.20
C THR A 95 -5.04 -9.55 -11.50
N THR A 96 -6.37 -9.61 -11.60
CA THR A 96 -7.06 -10.02 -12.84
C THR A 96 -7.63 -8.80 -13.56
N LYS A 97 -7.71 -8.84 -14.90
CA LYS A 97 -8.40 -7.81 -15.69
C LYS A 97 -9.86 -7.63 -15.25
N LYS A 98 -10.51 -8.74 -14.85
CA LYS A 98 -11.90 -8.78 -14.35
C LYS A 98 -12.11 -7.92 -13.11
N PHE A 99 -11.11 -7.82 -12.22
CA PHE A 99 -11.18 -6.92 -11.07
C PHE A 99 -10.68 -5.51 -11.42
N LEU A 100 -9.53 -5.42 -12.09
CA LEU A 100 -8.80 -4.16 -12.24
C LEU A 100 -9.58 -3.10 -13.02
N LEU A 101 -10.17 -3.44 -14.16
CA LEU A 101 -10.85 -2.44 -14.99
C LEU A 101 -12.10 -1.84 -14.30
N PRO A 102 -13.01 -2.65 -13.73
CA PRO A 102 -14.12 -2.11 -12.95
C PRO A 102 -13.65 -1.30 -11.74
N ALA A 103 -12.63 -1.78 -11.01
CA ALA A 103 -12.10 -1.09 -9.84
C ALA A 103 -11.45 0.26 -10.20
N LEU A 104 -10.71 0.34 -11.31
CA LEU A 104 -10.17 1.59 -11.83
C LEU A 104 -11.30 2.56 -12.18
N ASN A 105 -12.33 2.11 -12.90
CA ASN A 105 -13.47 2.97 -13.25
C ASN A 105 -14.18 3.50 -11.99
N PHE A 106 -14.42 2.64 -10.99
CA PHE A 106 -15.00 3.05 -9.71
C PHE A 106 -14.14 4.10 -9.00
N SER A 107 -12.83 3.83 -8.87
CA SER A 107 -11.89 4.72 -8.19
C SER A 107 -11.79 6.08 -8.87
N LEU A 108 -11.69 6.10 -10.21
CA LEU A 108 -11.64 7.33 -11.01
C LEU A 108 -12.92 8.16 -10.87
N ASN A 109 -14.09 7.52 -10.87
CA ASN A 109 -15.36 8.21 -10.68
C ASN A 109 -15.50 8.76 -9.26
N HIS A 110 -15.00 8.04 -8.25
CA HIS A 110 -14.93 8.54 -6.88
C HIS A 110 -14.04 9.78 -6.79
N LEU A 111 -12.83 9.73 -7.35
CA LEU A 111 -11.87 10.84 -7.35
C LEU A 111 -12.42 12.09 -8.09
N LYS A 112 -13.12 11.91 -9.20
CA LYS A 112 -13.70 13.03 -9.95
C LYS A 112 -14.80 13.76 -9.18
N LYS A 113 -15.59 13.04 -8.39
CA LYS A 113 -16.60 13.64 -7.51
C LYS A 113 -15.97 14.46 -6.38
N THR A 114 -14.76 14.10 -5.95
CA THR A 114 -14.07 14.73 -4.82
C THR A 114 -13.11 15.85 -5.21
N GLN A 115 -13.02 16.24 -6.50
CA GLN A 115 -12.31 17.42 -7.09
C GLN A 115 -11.14 17.09 -8.06
N PHE A 116 -10.81 15.81 -8.31
CA PHE A 116 -9.72 15.47 -9.23
C PHE A 116 -10.17 15.49 -10.70
N MET A 117 -9.82 16.54 -11.45
CA MET A 117 -10.28 16.73 -12.85
C MET A 117 -9.40 16.02 -13.88
N ASN A 118 -8.07 16.08 -13.72
CA ASN A 118 -7.08 15.47 -14.64
C ASN A 118 -6.32 14.36 -13.92
N ILE A 119 -6.70 13.10 -14.17
CA ILE A 119 -6.13 11.94 -13.49
C ILE A 119 -5.21 11.19 -14.45
N SER A 120 -3.95 11.02 -14.07
CA SER A 120 -3.03 10.07 -14.69
C SER A 120 -2.90 8.81 -13.85
N LEU A 121 -2.74 7.66 -14.50
CA LEU A 121 -2.51 6.39 -13.82
C LEU A 121 -1.03 6.04 -13.83
N LEU A 122 -0.49 5.65 -12.68
CA LEU A 122 0.83 5.03 -12.56
C LEU A 122 0.64 3.58 -12.12
N PHE A 123 1.06 2.64 -12.96
CA PHE A 123 1.07 1.22 -12.66
C PHE A 123 2.43 0.85 -12.08
N ILE A 124 2.43 0.38 -10.83
CA ILE A 124 3.59 -0.21 -10.17
C ILE A 124 3.28 -1.69 -10.00
N GLY A 125 4.06 -2.52 -10.67
CA GLY A 125 3.87 -3.94 -10.68
C GLY A 125 5.01 -4.59 -11.43
N ASP A 126 5.11 -5.89 -11.29
CA ASP A 126 6.13 -6.65 -11.97
C ASP A 126 5.67 -7.15 -13.33
N ASP A 127 4.38 -7.11 -13.70
CA ASP A 127 3.84 -7.50 -15.03
C ASP A 127 3.45 -6.31 -15.93
N ALA A 128 4.45 -5.72 -16.59
CA ALA A 128 4.27 -4.63 -17.54
C ALA A 128 3.44 -5.07 -18.77
N ASN A 129 3.57 -6.32 -19.21
CA ASN A 129 2.78 -6.85 -20.32
C ASN A 129 1.29 -6.93 -20.01
N PHE A 130 0.96 -7.35 -18.79
CA PHE A 130 -0.41 -7.34 -18.33
C PHE A 130 -1.01 -5.95 -18.45
N VAL A 131 -0.26 -4.90 -18.05
CA VAL A 131 -0.70 -3.50 -18.13
C VAL A 131 -0.79 -3.02 -19.57
N LYS A 132 0.21 -3.29 -20.43
CA LYS A 132 0.18 -2.95 -21.87
C LYS A 132 -1.03 -3.55 -22.59
N ASN A 133 -1.45 -4.73 -22.18
CA ASN A 133 -2.60 -5.43 -22.74
C ASN A 133 -3.95 -4.99 -22.14
N LEU A 134 -3.99 -3.92 -21.31
CA LEU A 134 -5.24 -3.35 -20.81
C LEU A 134 -5.79 -2.34 -21.82
N THR A 135 -7.05 -2.52 -22.22
CA THR A 135 -7.77 -1.52 -23.01
C THR A 135 -8.28 -0.42 -22.09
N LEU A 136 -7.50 0.66 -21.92
CA LEU A 136 -7.84 1.77 -21.01
C LEU A 136 -8.67 2.90 -21.65
N HIS A 137 -8.93 2.86 -22.97
CA HIS A 137 -9.60 3.95 -23.71
C HIS A 137 -10.99 4.35 -23.18
N HIS A 138 -11.68 3.43 -22.50
CA HIS A 138 -12.98 3.70 -21.88
C HIS A 138 -12.86 4.46 -20.55
N LEU A 139 -11.67 4.48 -19.96
CA LEU A 139 -11.36 5.25 -18.75
C LEU A 139 -11.02 6.67 -19.16
N ARG A 140 -11.74 7.65 -18.61
CA ARG A 140 -11.48 9.08 -18.83
C ARG A 140 -10.23 9.53 -18.06
N ILE A 141 -9.05 9.09 -18.47
CA ILE A 141 -7.75 9.44 -17.87
C ILE A 141 -6.93 10.32 -18.80
N SER A 142 -6.05 11.16 -18.26
CA SER A 142 -5.17 12.02 -19.05
C SER A 142 -4.01 11.23 -19.66
N ASN A 143 -3.37 10.37 -18.86
CA ASN A 143 -2.23 9.55 -19.26
C ASN A 143 -2.19 8.25 -18.43
N SER A 144 -1.48 7.24 -18.93
CA SER A 144 -1.15 6.03 -18.18
C SER A 144 0.33 5.72 -18.30
N TYR A 145 0.95 5.34 -17.19
CA TYR A 145 2.38 5.11 -17.09
C TYR A 145 2.68 3.77 -16.41
N ILE A 146 3.80 3.14 -16.74
CA ILE A 146 4.29 1.91 -16.10
C ILE A 146 5.63 2.22 -15.44
N ALA A 147 5.76 1.96 -14.14
CA ALA A 147 7.01 2.10 -13.42
C ALA A 147 7.94 0.92 -13.74
N GLU A 148 9.13 1.22 -14.25
CA GLU A 148 10.15 0.29 -14.74
C GLU A 148 11.56 0.84 -14.49
N GLY A 149 12.46 -0.04 -14.05
CA GLY A 149 13.88 0.29 -13.90
C GLY A 149 14.26 0.99 -12.60
N LEU A 150 13.30 1.31 -11.73
CA LEU A 150 13.59 1.70 -10.35
C LEU A 150 13.77 0.45 -9.47
N SER A 151 14.48 0.63 -8.35
CA SER A 151 14.49 -0.37 -7.28
C SER A 151 13.14 -0.36 -6.54
N PRO A 152 12.78 -1.40 -5.77
CA PRO A 152 11.56 -1.38 -4.96
C PRO A 152 11.45 -0.18 -4.02
N GLY A 153 12.59 0.29 -3.47
CA GLY A 153 12.63 1.52 -2.67
C GLY A 153 12.40 2.78 -3.54
N GLY A 154 12.87 2.78 -4.77
CA GLY A 154 12.57 3.82 -5.76
C GLY A 154 11.09 3.88 -6.13
N ASP A 155 10.45 2.73 -6.36
CA ASP A 155 9.00 2.63 -6.62
C ASP A 155 8.19 3.13 -5.42
N MET A 156 8.63 2.78 -4.19
CA MET A 156 8.05 3.33 -2.97
C MET A 156 8.13 4.86 -2.95
N CYS A 157 9.33 5.39 -3.18
CA CYS A 157 9.59 6.82 -3.19
C CYS A 157 8.79 7.55 -4.27
N LEU A 158 8.65 6.94 -5.44
CA LEU A 158 7.81 7.46 -6.51
C LEU A 158 6.35 7.53 -6.06
N ALA A 159 5.81 6.44 -5.51
CA ALA A 159 4.42 6.39 -5.06
C ALA A 159 4.13 7.42 -3.96
N ILE A 160 4.91 7.44 -2.87
CA ILE A 160 4.59 8.26 -1.69
C ILE A 160 4.75 9.77 -1.94
N ASN A 161 5.56 10.17 -2.93
CA ASN A 161 5.82 11.58 -3.24
C ASN A 161 4.99 12.11 -4.42
N PHE A 162 4.57 11.26 -5.36
CA PHE A 162 3.91 11.70 -6.60
C PHE A 162 2.45 11.26 -6.73
N CYS A 163 1.99 10.26 -5.98
CA CYS A 163 0.61 9.80 -6.06
C CYS A 163 -0.28 10.51 -5.03
N ASN A 164 -1.46 10.95 -5.48
CA ASN A 164 -2.49 11.54 -4.61
C ASN A 164 -3.56 10.54 -4.18
N SER A 165 -3.53 9.33 -4.72
CA SER A 165 -4.45 8.22 -4.41
C SER A 165 -3.78 6.90 -4.79
N PHE A 166 -4.32 5.78 -4.31
CA PHE A 166 -3.76 4.46 -4.55
C PHE A 166 -4.83 3.38 -4.67
N LEU A 167 -4.65 2.44 -5.60
CA LEU A 167 -5.46 1.24 -5.73
C LEU A 167 -4.60 0.00 -5.44
N LEU A 168 -4.81 -0.61 -4.29
CA LEU A 168 -4.23 -1.88 -3.91
C LEU A 168 -5.02 -3.04 -4.56
N SER A 169 -4.68 -3.35 -5.81
CA SER A 169 -5.36 -4.37 -6.60
C SER A 169 -5.08 -5.81 -6.13
N SER A 170 -3.88 -6.05 -5.61
CA SER A 170 -3.53 -7.27 -4.86
C SER A 170 -3.51 -6.97 -3.37
N SER A 171 -4.65 -7.18 -2.71
CA SER A 171 -4.81 -6.93 -1.27
C SER A 171 -3.88 -7.81 -0.41
N GLY A 172 -3.45 -8.97 -0.91
CA GLY A 172 -2.42 -9.78 -0.25
C GLY A 172 -1.01 -9.17 -0.26
N SER A 173 -0.74 -8.08 -0.99
CA SER A 173 0.61 -7.54 -1.17
C SER A 173 1.14 -6.78 0.04
N THR A 174 2.25 -7.24 0.63
CA THR A 174 2.97 -6.51 1.68
C THR A 174 3.59 -5.23 1.16
N PHE A 175 4.21 -5.28 -0.02
CA PHE A 175 4.80 -4.12 -0.67
C PHE A 175 3.74 -3.06 -1.00
N GLY A 176 2.64 -3.46 -1.63
CA GLY A 176 1.54 -2.56 -1.99
C GLY A 176 0.87 -1.93 -0.78
N TRP A 177 0.69 -2.70 0.30
CA TRP A 177 0.14 -2.19 1.56
C TRP A 177 1.02 -1.10 2.18
N TRP A 178 2.34 -1.29 2.18
CA TRP A 178 3.27 -0.28 2.72
C TRP A 178 3.25 1.01 1.90
N MET A 179 3.19 0.97 0.56
CA MET A 179 3.02 2.23 -0.19
C MET A 179 1.71 2.91 0.17
N ALA A 180 0.60 2.16 0.22
CA ALA A 180 -0.69 2.71 0.56
C ALA A 180 -0.70 3.37 1.96
N TYR A 181 -0.09 2.70 2.95
CA TYR A 181 0.00 3.18 4.32
C TYR A 181 0.85 4.45 4.49
N LEU A 182 1.88 4.62 3.68
CA LEU A 182 2.82 5.74 3.74
C LEU A 182 2.37 6.99 2.97
N LEU A 183 1.29 6.91 2.20
CA LEU A 183 0.70 8.05 1.51
C LEU A 183 0.13 9.10 2.47
N SER A 184 -0.11 10.31 1.95
CA SER A 184 -0.80 11.39 2.67
C SER A 184 -2.13 10.91 3.27
N ASP A 185 -2.49 11.43 4.44
CA ASP A 185 -3.73 11.05 5.14
C ASP A 185 -4.97 11.44 4.34
N LYS A 186 -4.82 12.45 3.49
CA LYS A 186 -5.86 12.92 2.57
C LYS A 186 -5.92 12.09 1.29
N ALA A 187 -4.98 11.17 1.05
CA ALA A 187 -4.97 10.35 -0.14
C ALA A 187 -5.96 9.20 0.00
N PRO A 188 -7.05 9.16 -0.79
CA PRO A 188 -7.97 8.03 -0.74
C PRO A 188 -7.25 6.76 -1.23
N VAL A 189 -7.31 5.72 -0.40
CA VAL A 189 -6.78 4.39 -0.71
C VAL A 189 -7.95 3.45 -0.98
N PHE A 190 -7.92 2.81 -2.14
CA PHE A 190 -8.85 1.77 -2.55
C PHE A 190 -8.16 0.41 -2.47
N PHE A 191 -8.87 -0.65 -2.11
CA PHE A 191 -8.29 -2.00 -2.09
C PHE A 191 -9.27 -3.07 -2.54
N ASN A 192 -8.75 -4.18 -3.08
CA ASN A 192 -9.56 -5.35 -3.40
C ASN A 192 -10.08 -6.02 -2.12
N SER A 193 -11.40 -5.99 -1.92
CA SER A 193 -12.06 -6.52 -0.73
C SER A 193 -11.92 -8.04 -0.58
N LYS A 194 -11.55 -8.74 -1.66
CA LYS A 194 -11.23 -10.17 -1.65
C LYS A 194 -9.72 -10.35 -1.60
N ILE A 195 -9.23 -10.91 -0.50
CA ILE A 195 -7.81 -11.22 -0.34
C ILE A 195 -7.34 -12.22 -1.42
N THR A 196 -6.22 -11.90 -2.06
CA THR A 196 -5.60 -12.73 -3.10
C THR A 196 -5.12 -14.08 -2.55
N LYS A 197 -4.83 -15.04 -3.45
CA LYS A 197 -4.40 -16.40 -3.06
C LYS A 197 -3.15 -16.38 -2.18
N SER A 198 -2.15 -15.56 -2.50
CA SER A 198 -0.97 -15.38 -1.64
C SER A 198 -1.38 -14.91 -0.23
N GLY A 199 -2.20 -13.86 -0.13
CA GLY A 199 -2.64 -13.33 1.16
C GLY A 199 -3.39 -14.38 1.99
N LYS A 200 -4.23 -15.21 1.36
CA LYS A 200 -4.93 -16.33 2.03
C LYS A 200 -3.98 -17.40 2.53
N LYS A 201 -2.97 -17.79 1.74
CA LYS A 201 -1.91 -18.74 2.15
C LYS A 201 -1.23 -18.30 3.44
N TYR A 202 -1.17 -17.00 3.65
CA TYR A 202 -0.54 -16.36 4.79
C TYR A 202 -1.51 -15.95 5.91
N GLY A 203 -2.77 -16.39 5.85
CA GLY A 203 -3.75 -16.17 6.90
C GLY A 203 -4.31 -14.75 6.99
N LYS A 204 -4.03 -13.86 6.02
CA LYS A 204 -4.48 -12.45 6.07
C LYS A 204 -5.99 -12.29 6.11
N SER A 205 -6.74 -13.25 5.56
CA SER A 205 -8.21 -13.25 5.61
C SER A 205 -8.81 -13.39 7.00
N ARG A 206 -8.01 -13.78 8.00
CA ARG A 206 -8.47 -13.88 9.40
C ARG A 206 -8.34 -12.56 10.15
N TRP A 207 -7.56 -11.60 9.61
CA TRP A 207 -7.11 -10.41 10.32
C TRP A 207 -7.33 -9.13 9.51
N GLU A 208 -8.33 -9.11 8.62
CA GLU A 208 -8.59 -7.97 7.74
C GLU A 208 -8.80 -6.66 8.52
N GLU A 209 -9.46 -6.72 9.68
CA GLU A 209 -9.69 -5.58 10.58
C GLU A 209 -8.42 -5.02 11.24
N ASP A 210 -7.38 -5.85 11.35
CA ASP A 210 -6.08 -5.46 11.92
C ASP A 210 -5.12 -4.96 10.83
N ILE A 211 -5.40 -5.32 9.57
CA ILE A 211 -4.56 -5.05 8.40
C ILE A 211 -4.97 -3.76 7.69
N TYR A 212 -6.26 -3.55 7.39
CA TYR A 212 -6.69 -2.41 6.58
C TYR A 212 -7.30 -1.31 7.44
N LEU A 213 -6.91 -0.08 7.14
CA LEU A 213 -7.39 1.12 7.82
C LEU A 213 -8.89 1.29 7.56
N LYS A 214 -9.63 1.80 8.56
CA LYS A 214 -11.09 1.90 8.49
C LYS A 214 -11.55 2.82 7.38
N GLU A 215 -10.79 3.89 7.14
CA GLU A 215 -11.02 4.90 6.11
C GLU A 215 -10.68 4.42 4.69
N TRP A 216 -9.99 3.28 4.53
CA TRP A 216 -9.71 2.73 3.19
C TRP A 216 -10.97 2.16 2.55
N ILE A 217 -11.10 2.37 1.24
CA ILE A 217 -12.31 2.02 0.48
C ILE A 217 -12.15 0.61 -0.08
N ALA A 218 -12.88 -0.35 0.49
CA ALA A 218 -12.90 -1.73 0.00
C ALA A 218 -13.75 -1.81 -1.27
N ILE A 219 -13.18 -2.35 -2.35
CA ILE A 219 -13.86 -2.54 -3.64
C ILE A 219 -14.12 -4.03 -3.84
N ASN A 220 -15.37 -4.37 -4.13
CA ASN A 220 -15.75 -5.67 -4.67
C ASN A 220 -16.22 -5.51 -6.11
N VAL A 221 -16.08 -6.56 -6.90
CA VAL A 221 -16.57 -6.63 -8.26
C VAL A 221 -17.52 -7.81 -8.39
N ASN A 222 -18.75 -7.52 -8.80
CA ASN A 222 -19.76 -8.51 -9.13
C ASN A 222 -20.31 -8.23 -10.52
N ASN A 223 -20.42 -9.25 -11.36
CA ASN A 223 -20.92 -9.14 -12.74
C ASN A 223 -20.27 -7.99 -13.56
N GLY A 224 -18.96 -7.77 -13.36
CA GLY A 224 -18.21 -6.71 -14.06
C GLY A 224 -18.44 -5.29 -13.55
N GLN A 225 -19.26 -5.11 -12.50
CA GLN A 225 -19.50 -3.81 -11.86
C GLN A 225 -18.78 -3.76 -10.51
N ALA A 226 -18.06 -2.66 -10.28
CA ALA A 226 -17.38 -2.40 -9.02
C ALA A 226 -18.26 -1.55 -8.09
N TYR A 227 -18.24 -1.89 -6.81
CA TYR A 227 -18.94 -1.15 -5.76
C TYR A 227 -18.11 -1.14 -4.47
N GLN A 228 -18.39 -0.19 -3.60
CA GLN A 228 -17.81 -0.17 -2.26
C GLN A 228 -18.46 -1.25 -1.39
N GLU A 229 -17.65 -2.16 -0.89
CA GLU A 229 -18.08 -3.13 0.12
C GLU A 229 -17.86 -2.51 1.49
N ILE A 230 -18.92 -2.38 2.29
CA ILE A 230 -18.78 -1.93 3.67
C ILE A 230 -18.39 -3.13 4.52
N LYS A 231 -17.16 -3.13 5.05
CA LYS A 231 -16.71 -4.18 5.95
C LYS A 231 -17.29 -3.95 7.36
N SER A 232 -17.63 -5.02 8.06
CA SER A 232 -18.26 -4.93 9.40
C SER A 232 -17.43 -4.12 10.40
N TRP A 233 -16.10 -4.23 10.34
CA TRP A 233 -15.18 -3.48 11.22
C TRP A 233 -15.03 -1.98 10.89
N GLN A 234 -15.52 -1.53 9.73
CA GLN A 234 -15.49 -0.11 9.35
C GLN A 234 -16.61 0.70 10.02
N ASN A 235 -17.71 0.05 10.41
CA ASN A 235 -18.87 0.73 11.01
C ASN A 235 -18.81 0.81 12.55
N ASN A 236 -17.86 0.13 13.20
CA ASN A 236 -17.72 0.13 14.66
C ASN A 236 -16.95 1.36 15.15
N GLN A 237 -17.58 2.53 15.07
CA GLN A 237 -17.31 3.66 15.96
C GLN A 237 -18.62 4.24 16.47
N SER A 238 -18.92 3.95 17.74
CA SER A 238 -19.49 4.94 18.63
C SER A 238 -18.61 6.18 18.51
N ILE A 239 -19.20 7.27 18.03
CA ILE A 239 -18.60 8.59 18.01
C ILE A 239 -18.39 8.96 19.49
N ILE A 240 -17.14 8.92 19.95
CA ILE A 240 -16.78 9.66 21.16
C ILE A 240 -16.50 11.08 20.65
N LEU A 241 -17.53 11.92 20.75
CA LEU A 241 -17.41 13.39 20.71
C LEU A 241 -16.72 13.85 22.00
#